data_AF-A0AAT9HEI1-F1
#
_entry.id   AF-A0AAT9HEI1-F1
#
_cell.length_a   1.000
_cell.length_b   1.000
_cell.length_c   1.000
_cell.angle_alpha   90.00
_cell.angle_beta   90.00
_cell.angle_gamma   90.00
#
_symmetry.space_group_name_H-M   'P 1'
#
loop_
_entity.id
_entity.type
_entity.pdbx_description
1 polymer ?
#
loop_
_entity_poly.entity_id
_entity_poly.type
_entity_poly.pdbx_seq_one_letter_code
_entity_poly.pdbx_strand_id
1 'polypeptide(L)'
;MAELGVDAVLILPFTPEFSKLSAADFVVKVLVDKLHAKAVVEGPNFRFGHKAAGNVRFLAEQGDVYDFDVEVVDLFVTGEAGGGEPFSSTLTRRLVAEGGIEGAAEILGRPHRVEGIVVRGAQRGRDLGFPTANVETLPHTAIPADGVYAGWLHTQGEAMPAAISVGTNPQFDGTERTVEAYAIDRVGLDLYGLHVAVDFLAFVRGQARFDTLDALLVQMADDVQRCRELVAAAEKP
;
A
#
# COMPACT_ATOMS: atom_id res chain seq x y z
N MET A 1 8.91 8.88 0.39
CA MET A 1 10.39 8.97 0.40
C MET A 1 10.87 10.40 0.60
N ALA A 2 10.35 11.39 -0.13
CA ALA A 2 10.71 12.79 0.10
C ALA A 2 10.49 13.25 1.56
N GLU A 3 9.37 12.87 2.17
CA GLU A 3 9.07 13.13 3.60
C GLU A 3 10.08 12.49 4.58
N LEU A 4 10.80 11.46 4.14
CA LEU A 4 11.86 10.81 4.91
C LEU A 4 13.25 11.46 4.66
N GLY A 5 13.30 12.56 3.91
CA GLY A 5 14.54 13.28 3.61
C GLY A 5 15.34 12.72 2.42
N VAL A 6 14.73 11.89 1.57
CA VAL A 6 15.39 11.39 0.35
C VAL A 6 15.42 12.47 -0.73
N ASP A 7 16.61 12.92 -1.12
CA ASP A 7 16.82 13.97 -2.13
C ASP A 7 16.53 13.50 -3.57
N ALA A 8 16.83 12.23 -3.88
CA ALA A 8 16.68 11.67 -5.21
C ALA A 8 16.38 10.17 -5.19
N VAL A 9 15.60 9.70 -6.17
CA VAL A 9 15.31 8.28 -6.38
C VAL A 9 15.79 7.88 -7.77
N LEU A 10 16.69 6.89 -7.84
CA LEU A 10 17.14 6.28 -9.09
C LEU A 10 16.37 4.98 -9.33
N ILE A 11 15.51 4.97 -10.35
CA ILE A 11 14.82 3.76 -10.79
C ILE A 11 15.73 3.04 -11.80
N LEU A 12 16.17 1.83 -11.45
CA LEU A 12 16.95 0.96 -12.34
C LEU A 12 16.04 -0.15 -12.91
N PRO A 13 15.61 -0.06 -14.17
CA PRO A 13 14.80 -1.12 -14.78
C PRO A 13 15.59 -2.42 -14.84
N PHE A 14 15.01 -3.50 -14.32
CA PHE A 14 15.66 -4.82 -14.30
C PHE A 14 15.53 -5.51 -15.67
N THR A 15 16.23 -4.97 -16.68
CA THR A 15 16.22 -5.52 -18.04
C THR A 15 17.06 -6.80 -18.14
N PRO A 16 16.87 -7.64 -19.18
CA PRO A 16 17.74 -8.79 -19.44
C PRO A 16 19.23 -8.42 -19.49
N GLU A 17 19.58 -7.26 -20.04
CA GLU A 17 20.94 -6.74 -20.10
C GLU A 17 21.46 -6.39 -18.70
N PHE A 18 20.65 -5.68 -17.91
CA PHE A 18 21.01 -5.30 -16.54
C PHE A 18 21.14 -6.53 -15.63
N SER A 19 20.28 -7.53 -15.78
CA SER A 19 20.31 -8.77 -15.00
C SER A 19 21.60 -9.59 -15.19
N LYS A 20 22.31 -9.39 -16.32
CA LYS A 20 23.57 -10.07 -16.65
C LYS A 20 24.81 -9.34 -16.10
N LEU A 21 24.63 -8.15 -15.53
CA LEU A 21 25.71 -7.36 -14.97
C LEU A 21 26.36 -8.11 -13.80
N SER A 22 27.68 -8.24 -13.81
CA SER A 22 28.38 -8.87 -12.69
C SER A 22 28.25 -8.01 -11.41
N ALA A 23 28.46 -8.60 -10.24
CA ALA A 23 28.45 -7.83 -8.99
C ALA A 23 29.56 -6.75 -9.00
N ALA A 24 30.75 -7.05 -9.52
CA ALA A 24 31.84 -6.08 -9.64
C ALA A 24 31.49 -4.95 -10.61
N ASP A 25 30.93 -5.27 -11.78
CA ASP A 25 30.48 -4.25 -12.74
C ASP A 25 29.36 -3.37 -12.17
N PHE A 26 28.46 -3.93 -11.36
CA PHE A 26 27.41 -3.14 -10.70
C PHE A 26 28.01 -2.11 -9.76
N VAL A 27 28.98 -2.51 -8.91
CA VAL A 27 29.65 -1.57 -8.00
C VAL A 27 30.29 -0.43 -8.78
N VAL A 28 31.11 -0.74 -9.79
CA VAL A 28 31.81 0.29 -10.56
C VAL A 28 30.83 1.17 -11.33
N LYS A 29 29.97 0.57 -12.17
CA LYS A 29 29.15 1.33 -13.11
C LYS A 29 27.97 2.05 -12.46
N VAL A 30 27.49 1.59 -11.31
CA VAL A 30 26.33 2.18 -10.63
C VAL A 30 26.78 3.00 -9.43
N LEU A 31 27.47 2.38 -8.48
CA LEU A 31 27.79 3.02 -7.20
C LEU A 31 28.94 4.03 -7.35
N VAL A 32 30.01 3.68 -8.06
CA VAL A 32 31.20 4.54 -8.20
C VAL A 32 31.01 5.58 -9.31
N ASP A 33 30.83 5.15 -10.55
CA ASP A 33 30.87 6.04 -11.73
C ASP A 33 29.65 6.95 -11.89
N LYS A 34 28.49 6.53 -11.37
CA LYS A 34 27.21 7.25 -11.55
C LYS A 34 26.76 7.95 -10.29
N LEU A 35 26.68 7.20 -9.19
CA LEU A 35 26.23 7.75 -7.92
C LEU A 35 27.36 8.45 -7.15
N HIS A 36 28.63 8.15 -7.45
CA HIS A 36 29.77 8.64 -6.68
C HIS A 36 29.58 8.40 -5.19
N ALA A 37 29.10 7.19 -4.85
CA ALA A 37 28.70 6.83 -3.50
C ALA A 37 29.88 6.98 -2.54
N LYS A 38 29.61 7.56 -1.37
CA LYS A 38 30.55 7.63 -0.24
C LYS A 38 30.14 6.75 0.94
N ALA A 39 28.86 6.46 1.04
CA ALA A 39 28.34 5.44 1.93
C ALA A 39 27.21 4.70 1.21
N VAL A 40 27.08 3.40 1.49
CA VAL A 40 26.01 2.54 0.99
C VAL A 40 25.37 1.85 2.19
N VAL A 41 24.08 2.08 2.38
CA VAL A 41 23.31 1.54 3.52
C VAL A 41 22.38 0.45 3.01
N GLU A 42 22.54 -0.77 3.51
CA GLU A 42 21.77 -1.93 3.02
C GLU A 42 21.39 -2.90 4.16
N GLY A 43 20.37 -3.72 3.92
CA GLY A 43 20.00 -4.80 4.84
C GLY A 43 20.89 -6.05 4.67
N PRO A 44 21.01 -6.92 5.69
CA PRO A 44 21.83 -8.14 5.63
C PRO A 44 21.39 -9.14 4.55
N ASN A 45 20.15 -9.03 4.07
CA ASN A 45 19.58 -9.85 3.00
C ASN A 45 19.83 -9.29 1.59
N PHE A 46 20.54 -8.17 1.44
CA PHE A 46 20.81 -7.55 0.14
C PHE A 46 21.63 -8.46 -0.77
N ARG A 47 21.15 -8.63 -2.01
CA ARG A 47 21.77 -9.43 -3.06
C ARG A 47 21.71 -8.68 -4.38
N PHE A 48 22.80 -8.77 -5.14
CA PHE A 48 22.92 -8.04 -6.40
C PHE A 48 23.84 -8.74 -7.39
N GLY A 49 23.89 -8.21 -8.61
CA GLY A 49 24.63 -8.80 -9.72
C GLY A 49 24.00 -10.07 -10.27
N HIS A 50 24.56 -10.56 -11.36
CA HIS A 50 24.06 -11.71 -12.10
C HIS A 50 23.96 -12.94 -11.20
N LYS A 51 22.77 -13.56 -11.22
CA LYS A 51 22.42 -14.70 -10.36
C LYS A 51 22.55 -14.43 -8.84
N ALA A 52 22.37 -13.17 -8.42
CA ALA A 52 22.45 -12.78 -7.01
C ALA A 52 23.81 -13.15 -6.36
N ALA A 53 24.89 -13.12 -7.16
CA ALA A 53 26.22 -13.53 -6.73
C ALA A 53 26.86 -12.56 -5.72
N GLY A 54 26.49 -11.27 -5.78
CA GLY A 54 26.90 -10.25 -4.81
C GLY A 54 26.09 -10.32 -3.52
N ASN A 55 26.72 -9.95 -2.41
CA ASN A 55 26.12 -9.84 -1.08
C ASN A 55 26.79 -8.70 -0.30
N VAL A 56 26.28 -8.38 0.89
CA VAL A 56 26.82 -7.30 1.72
C VAL A 56 28.30 -7.45 2.09
N ARG A 57 28.81 -8.69 2.25
CA ARG A 57 30.23 -8.92 2.50
C ARG A 57 31.06 -8.54 1.28
N PHE A 58 30.66 -9.01 0.10
CA PHE A 58 31.31 -8.63 -1.16
C PHE A 58 31.23 -7.11 -1.38
N LEU A 59 30.10 -6.48 -1.05
CA LEU A 59 29.95 -5.03 -1.16
C LEU A 59 30.94 -4.27 -0.25
N ALA A 60 31.10 -4.71 1.00
CA ALA A 60 32.07 -4.14 1.94
C ALA A 60 33.52 -4.32 1.45
N GLU A 61 33.87 -5.52 0.96
CA GLU A 61 35.17 -5.79 0.33
C GLU A 61 35.43 -4.85 -0.88
N GLN A 62 34.40 -4.47 -1.64
CA GLN A 62 34.54 -3.49 -2.72
C GLN A 62 34.59 -2.04 -2.21
N GLY A 63 33.93 -1.73 -1.08
CA GLY A 63 34.01 -0.43 -0.41
C GLY A 63 35.45 -0.06 -0.05
N ASP A 64 36.20 -1.02 0.50
CA ASP A 64 37.62 -0.88 0.82
C ASP A 64 38.48 -0.55 -0.42
N VAL A 65 38.09 -1.04 -1.60
CA VAL A 65 38.82 -0.84 -2.86
C VAL A 65 38.47 0.51 -3.53
N TYR A 66 37.21 0.94 -3.44
CA TYR A 66 36.69 2.10 -4.17
C TYR A 66 36.36 3.31 -3.30
N ASP A 67 36.79 3.32 -2.02
CA ASP A 67 36.67 4.46 -1.10
C ASP A 67 35.20 4.89 -0.84
N PHE A 68 34.37 3.89 -0.46
CA PHE A 68 33.03 4.10 0.08
C PHE A 68 32.76 3.19 1.29
N ASP A 69 32.02 3.69 2.26
CA ASP A 69 31.61 2.94 3.45
C ASP A 69 30.39 2.06 3.18
N VAL A 70 30.29 0.93 3.89
CA VAL A 70 29.10 0.08 3.87
C VAL A 70 28.53 -0.04 5.28
N GLU A 71 27.30 0.44 5.45
CA GLU A 71 26.55 0.30 6.69
C GLU A 71 25.48 -0.77 6.52
N VAL A 72 25.54 -1.82 7.36
CA VAL A 72 24.54 -2.88 7.36
C VAL A 72 23.52 -2.60 8.46
N VAL A 73 22.30 -2.25 8.08
CA VAL A 73 21.21 -1.99 9.02
C VAL A 73 20.42 -3.28 9.23
N ASP A 74 20.25 -3.63 10.50
CA ASP A 74 19.56 -4.86 10.85
C ASP A 74 18.05 -4.76 10.56
N LEU A 75 17.47 -5.86 10.07
CA LEU A 75 16.06 -5.95 9.68
C LEU A 75 15.18 -6.61 10.74
N PHE A 76 15.73 -6.97 11.91
CA PHE A 76 14.99 -7.62 12.99
C PHE A 76 14.14 -6.65 13.83
N VAL A 77 13.45 -5.70 13.19
CA VAL A 77 12.37 -4.96 13.87
C VAL A 77 11.16 -5.90 13.95
N THR A 78 10.64 -6.11 15.16
CA THR A 78 9.47 -6.94 15.43
C THR A 78 8.44 -6.16 16.25
N GLY A 79 7.20 -6.62 16.23
CA GLY A 79 6.09 -6.02 16.95
C GLY A 79 5.00 -7.04 17.23
N GLU A 80 3.79 -6.57 17.56
CA GLU A 80 2.64 -7.44 17.79
C GLU A 80 2.12 -8.04 16.47
N ALA A 81 2.14 -7.25 15.39
CA ALA A 81 1.82 -7.69 14.04
C ALA A 81 2.65 -8.90 13.62
N GLY A 82 1.97 -9.91 13.07
CA GLY A 82 2.62 -11.15 12.61
C GLY A 82 3.13 -12.05 13.74
N GLY A 83 2.74 -11.81 15.00
CA GLY A 83 3.09 -12.70 16.12
C GLY A 83 4.58 -12.68 16.46
N GLY A 84 5.23 -11.53 16.35
CA GLY A 84 6.67 -11.36 16.61
C GLY A 84 7.58 -11.75 15.45
N GLU A 85 7.02 -12.05 14.26
CA GLU A 85 7.81 -12.17 13.03
C GLU A 85 8.48 -10.82 12.67
N PRO A 86 9.70 -10.84 12.09
CA PRO A 86 10.34 -9.63 11.58
C PRO A 86 9.49 -8.91 10.53
N PHE A 87 9.44 -7.59 10.66
CA PHE A 87 8.75 -6.70 9.75
C PHE A 87 9.32 -6.86 8.33
N SER A 88 8.44 -7.13 7.37
CA SER A 88 8.82 -7.35 5.98
C SER A 88 7.67 -7.08 5.02
N SER A 89 7.99 -6.83 3.74
CA SER A 89 6.95 -6.68 2.72
C SER A 89 6.13 -7.95 2.51
N THR A 90 6.71 -9.12 2.77
CA THR A 90 5.98 -10.41 2.68
C THR A 90 4.93 -10.50 3.79
N LEU A 91 5.32 -10.20 5.03
CA LEU A 91 4.38 -10.15 6.15
C LEU A 91 3.29 -9.09 5.92
N THR A 92 3.68 -7.89 5.46
CA THR A 92 2.73 -6.82 5.14
C THR A 92 1.71 -7.26 4.10
N ARG A 93 2.15 -7.87 2.98
CA ARG A 93 1.23 -8.38 1.93
C ARG A 93 0.30 -9.47 2.45
N ARG A 94 0.80 -10.37 3.31
CA ARG A 94 -0.02 -11.41 3.94
C ARG A 94 -1.13 -10.80 4.79
N LEU A 95 -0.78 -9.88 5.69
CA LEU A 95 -1.74 -9.19 6.55
C LEU A 95 -2.78 -8.41 5.74
N VAL A 96 -2.37 -7.67 4.72
CA VAL A 96 -3.31 -6.98 3.80
C VAL A 96 -4.25 -7.99 3.14
N ALA A 97 -3.73 -9.06 2.55
CA ALA A 97 -4.54 -10.08 1.88
C ALA A 97 -5.51 -10.81 2.82
N GLU A 98 -5.20 -10.89 4.12
CA GLU A 98 -6.04 -11.48 5.17
C GLU A 98 -7.01 -10.45 5.79
N GLY A 99 -6.94 -9.16 5.41
CA GLY A 99 -7.74 -8.08 5.97
C GLY A 99 -7.24 -7.53 7.30
N GLY A 100 -6.08 -7.99 7.79
CA GLY A 100 -5.40 -7.53 9.00
C GLY A 100 -4.69 -6.18 8.81
N ILE A 101 -5.45 -5.16 8.44
CA ILE A 101 -4.91 -3.86 8.02
C ILE A 101 -4.31 -3.09 9.21
N GLU A 102 -4.77 -3.30 10.44
CA GLU A 102 -4.18 -2.70 11.65
C GLU A 102 -2.75 -3.20 11.87
N GLY A 103 -2.53 -4.51 11.71
CA GLY A 103 -1.19 -5.09 11.79
C GLY A 103 -0.31 -4.67 10.60
N ALA A 104 -0.89 -4.49 9.41
CA ALA A 104 -0.17 -3.92 8.29
C ALA A 104 0.25 -2.47 8.58
N ALA A 105 -0.61 -1.68 9.25
CA ALA A 105 -0.32 -0.31 9.60
C ALA A 105 0.79 -0.18 10.65
N GLU A 106 0.86 -1.10 11.62
CA GLU A 106 1.98 -1.21 12.57
C GLU A 106 3.32 -1.36 11.84
N ILE A 107 3.38 -2.27 10.86
CA ILE A 107 4.60 -2.52 10.08
C ILE A 107 4.97 -1.31 9.21
N LEU A 108 3.97 -0.68 8.59
CA LEU A 108 4.16 0.45 7.66
C LEU A 108 4.41 1.78 8.38
N GLY A 109 4.09 1.88 9.67
CA GLY A 109 4.06 3.14 10.42
C GLY A 109 2.95 4.10 10.00
N ARG A 110 1.99 3.63 9.20
CA ARG A 110 0.85 4.41 8.67
C ARG A 110 -0.24 3.46 8.13
N PRO A 111 -1.49 3.93 7.96
CA PRO A 111 -2.52 3.17 7.25
C PRO A 111 -2.06 2.67 5.88
N HIS A 112 -2.49 1.45 5.51
CA HIS A 112 -2.27 0.93 4.17
C HIS A 112 -3.07 1.77 3.17
N ARG A 113 -2.41 2.18 2.08
CA ARG A 113 -2.96 3.09 1.08
C ARG A 113 -3.14 2.40 -0.26
N VAL A 114 -4.29 2.59 -0.87
CA VAL A 114 -4.58 2.22 -2.26
C VAL A 114 -4.88 3.48 -3.07
N GLU A 115 -4.29 3.60 -4.25
CA GLU A 115 -4.45 4.76 -5.14
C GLU A 115 -5.07 4.34 -6.46
N GLY A 116 -5.80 5.26 -7.08
CA GLY A 116 -6.46 4.99 -8.36
C GLY A 116 -7.25 6.17 -8.90
N ILE A 117 -7.90 5.94 -10.03
CA ILE A 117 -8.78 6.92 -10.67
C ILE A 117 -10.22 6.58 -10.31
N VAL A 118 -11.03 7.59 -9.98
CA VAL A 118 -12.45 7.36 -9.76
C VAL A 118 -13.17 7.15 -11.08
N VAL A 119 -13.76 5.97 -11.26
CA VAL A 119 -14.50 5.57 -12.47
C VAL A 119 -15.99 5.42 -12.19
N ARG A 120 -16.78 5.29 -13.26
CA ARG A 120 -18.22 5.01 -13.14
C ARG A 120 -18.43 3.53 -12.80
N GLY A 121 -18.87 3.26 -11.58
CA GLY A 121 -19.34 1.93 -11.16
C GLY A 121 -20.83 1.70 -11.46
N ALA A 122 -21.43 0.75 -10.75
CA ALA A 122 -22.85 0.40 -10.88
C ALA A 122 -23.83 1.50 -10.38
N GLN A 123 -23.31 2.55 -9.74
CA GLN A 123 -24.05 3.73 -9.22
C GLN A 123 -25.21 3.43 -8.26
N ARG A 124 -25.37 2.17 -7.81
CA ARG A 124 -26.46 1.74 -6.92
C ARG A 124 -26.48 2.53 -5.61
N GLY A 125 -25.32 2.84 -5.02
CA GLY A 125 -25.25 3.61 -3.78
C GLY A 125 -25.85 5.01 -3.88
N ARG A 126 -25.79 5.65 -5.05
CA ARG A 126 -26.31 7.01 -5.25
C ARG A 126 -27.82 7.09 -5.03
N ASP A 127 -28.56 6.11 -5.57
CA ASP A 127 -30.02 6.03 -5.42
C ASP A 127 -30.43 5.68 -3.97
N LEU A 128 -29.50 5.15 -3.18
CA LEU A 128 -29.68 4.77 -1.78
C LEU A 128 -29.23 5.85 -0.79
N GLY A 129 -28.76 7.00 -1.27
CA GLY A 129 -28.23 8.09 -0.43
C GLY A 129 -26.76 7.94 -0.03
N PHE A 130 -26.06 6.93 -0.56
CA PHE A 130 -24.66 6.63 -0.30
C PHE A 130 -23.83 6.66 -1.59
N PRO A 131 -23.61 7.84 -2.23
CA PRO A 131 -22.79 7.92 -3.42
C PRO A 131 -21.34 7.47 -3.12
N THR A 132 -20.91 6.35 -3.73
CA THR A 132 -19.55 5.80 -3.59
C THR A 132 -18.65 6.19 -4.75
N ALA A 133 -17.40 6.54 -4.44
CA ALA A 133 -16.31 6.62 -5.40
C ALA A 133 -15.80 5.21 -5.70
N ASN A 134 -15.91 4.76 -6.95
CA ASN A 134 -15.35 3.47 -7.38
C ASN A 134 -13.91 3.72 -7.84
N VAL A 135 -12.94 3.19 -7.12
CA VAL A 135 -11.51 3.46 -7.35
C VAL A 135 -10.91 2.36 -8.22
N GLU A 136 -10.59 2.71 -9.46
CA GLU A 136 -9.85 1.84 -10.39
C GLU A 136 -8.36 1.93 -10.06
N THR A 137 -7.84 0.86 -9.48
CA THR A 137 -6.45 0.79 -9.02
C THR A 137 -5.52 0.28 -10.11
N LEU A 138 -4.21 0.52 -9.96
CA LEU A 138 -3.22 -0.08 -10.84
C LEU A 138 -3.20 -1.62 -10.74
N PRO A 139 -2.84 -2.34 -11.82
CA PRO A 139 -2.65 -3.78 -11.77
C PRO A 139 -1.68 -4.20 -10.65
N HIS A 140 -1.97 -5.34 -10.02
CA HIS A 140 -1.16 -5.92 -8.94
C HIS A 140 -1.12 -5.09 -7.64
N THR A 141 -1.97 -4.07 -7.49
CA THR A 141 -2.16 -3.38 -6.22
C THR A 141 -2.59 -4.38 -5.14
N ALA A 142 -1.93 -4.33 -3.98
CA ALA A 142 -2.30 -5.15 -2.83
C ALA A 142 -3.57 -4.57 -2.19
N ILE A 143 -4.73 -5.02 -2.64
CA ILE A 143 -6.03 -4.62 -2.09
C ILE A 143 -6.38 -5.55 -0.91
N PRO A 144 -6.88 -5.02 0.23
CA PRO A 144 -7.27 -5.84 1.37
C PRO A 144 -8.33 -6.90 1.05
N ALA A 145 -8.57 -7.85 1.97
CA ALA A 145 -9.62 -8.87 1.85
C ALA A 145 -11.04 -8.27 1.66
N ASP A 146 -11.99 -9.09 1.20
CA ASP A 146 -13.39 -8.64 1.01
C ASP A 146 -14.01 -8.24 2.35
N GLY A 147 -14.54 -7.03 2.42
CA GLY A 147 -15.13 -6.51 3.65
C GLY A 147 -15.42 -5.02 3.59
N VAL A 148 -15.89 -4.51 4.71
CA VAL A 148 -16.07 -3.09 4.98
C VAL A 148 -14.98 -2.64 5.95
N TYR A 149 -14.38 -1.50 5.65
CA TYR A 149 -13.29 -0.90 6.40
C TYR A 149 -13.61 0.57 6.71
N ALA A 150 -13.13 1.03 7.85
CA ALA A 150 -13.08 2.45 8.18
C ALA A 150 -11.78 3.05 7.65
N GLY A 151 -11.78 4.32 7.28
CA GLY A 151 -10.57 4.96 6.77
C GLY A 151 -10.79 6.36 6.24
N TRP A 152 -9.92 6.77 5.30
CA TRP A 152 -9.99 8.08 4.66
C TRP A 152 -9.95 7.99 3.14
N LEU A 153 -10.75 8.83 2.49
CA LEU A 153 -10.65 9.13 1.07
C LEU A 153 -9.91 10.45 0.89
N HIS A 154 -8.79 10.40 0.18
CA HIS A 154 -7.96 11.56 -0.13
C HIS A 154 -8.19 12.03 -1.56
N THR A 155 -8.44 13.32 -1.71
CA THR A 155 -8.50 13.97 -3.03
C THR A 155 -8.17 15.45 -2.87
N GLN A 156 -7.44 16.01 -3.84
CA GLN A 156 -7.13 17.44 -3.90
C GLN A 156 -6.55 18.04 -2.59
N GLY A 157 -5.81 17.24 -1.80
CA GLY A 157 -5.21 17.66 -0.53
C GLY A 157 -6.13 17.59 0.69
N GLU A 158 -7.38 17.14 0.55
CA GLU A 158 -8.28 16.87 1.67
C GLU A 158 -8.30 15.37 2.01
N ALA A 159 -8.30 15.05 3.31
CA ALA A 159 -8.57 13.71 3.84
C ALA A 159 -9.98 13.67 4.44
N MET A 160 -10.90 12.94 3.80
CA MET A 160 -12.29 12.82 4.21
C MET A 160 -12.53 11.46 4.90
N PRO A 161 -13.17 11.41 6.07
CA PRO A 161 -13.60 10.14 6.67
C PRO A 161 -14.43 9.31 5.69
N ALA A 162 -14.16 8.02 5.59
CA ALA A 162 -14.80 7.15 4.62
C ALA A 162 -15.19 5.79 5.21
N ALA A 163 -16.32 5.27 4.72
CA ALA A 163 -16.65 3.85 4.79
C ALA A 163 -16.25 3.21 3.46
N ILE A 164 -15.38 2.20 3.51
CA ILE A 164 -14.74 1.62 2.33
C ILE A 164 -15.19 0.18 2.18
N SER A 165 -15.85 -0.14 1.08
CA SER A 165 -16.25 -1.50 0.72
C SER A 165 -15.26 -2.09 -0.28
N VAL A 166 -14.70 -3.23 0.07
CA VAL A 166 -13.88 -4.05 -0.83
C VAL A 166 -14.65 -5.29 -1.22
N GLY A 167 -14.78 -5.54 -2.51
CA GLY A 167 -15.45 -6.71 -3.05
C GLY A 167 -14.68 -7.35 -4.19
N THR A 168 -15.21 -8.45 -4.70
CA THR A 168 -14.74 -9.10 -5.93
C THR A 168 -15.90 -9.17 -6.91
N ASN A 169 -15.69 -8.76 -8.16
CA ASN A 169 -16.71 -8.92 -9.20
C ASN A 169 -16.53 -10.28 -9.91
N PRO A 170 -17.42 -11.27 -9.69
CA PRO A 170 -17.29 -12.59 -10.31
C PRO A 170 -17.70 -12.64 -11.79
N GLN A 171 -18.20 -11.55 -12.38
CA GLN A 171 -18.73 -11.52 -13.75
C GLN A 171 -17.68 -11.19 -14.81
N PHE A 172 -16.46 -10.87 -14.40
CA PHE A 172 -15.32 -10.69 -15.30
C PHE A 172 -14.36 -11.87 -15.14
N ASP A 173 -13.75 -12.32 -16.24
CA ASP A 173 -12.80 -13.46 -16.31
C ASP A 173 -11.50 -13.25 -15.50
N GLY A 174 -11.41 -12.17 -14.72
CA GLY A 174 -10.35 -11.88 -13.79
C GLY A 174 -10.94 -11.47 -12.44
N THR A 175 -10.28 -11.90 -11.38
CA THR A 175 -10.52 -11.62 -9.95
C THR A 175 -10.41 -10.13 -9.62
N GLU A 176 -11.14 -9.28 -10.33
CA GLU A 176 -11.00 -7.84 -10.24
C GLU A 176 -11.66 -7.37 -8.94
N ARG A 177 -10.79 -6.90 -8.06
CA ARG A 177 -11.14 -6.39 -6.74
C ARG A 177 -11.72 -4.99 -6.93
N THR A 178 -12.88 -4.73 -6.36
CA THR A 178 -13.50 -3.41 -6.38
C THR A 178 -13.24 -2.69 -5.07
N VAL A 179 -12.86 -1.42 -5.12
CA VAL A 179 -12.72 -0.55 -3.95
C VAL A 179 -13.73 0.59 -4.10
N GLU A 180 -14.72 0.63 -3.21
CA GLU A 180 -15.77 1.63 -3.19
C GLU A 180 -15.68 2.45 -1.90
N ALA A 181 -15.40 3.75 -2.00
CA ALA A 181 -15.32 4.64 -0.85
C ALA A 181 -16.53 5.57 -0.78
N TYR A 182 -17.28 5.50 0.32
CA TYR A 182 -18.31 6.48 0.67
C TYR A 182 -17.70 7.55 1.57
N ALA A 183 -17.59 8.78 1.09
CA ALA A 183 -17.14 9.92 1.90
C ALA A 183 -18.24 10.36 2.87
N ILE A 184 -18.01 10.14 4.16
CA ILE A 184 -18.98 10.35 5.23
C ILE A 184 -19.29 11.85 5.36
N ASP A 185 -20.58 12.17 5.46
CA ASP A 185 -21.11 13.53 5.63
C ASP A 185 -20.70 14.52 4.51
N ARG A 186 -20.33 14.00 3.34
CA ARG A 186 -20.02 14.80 2.15
C ARG A 186 -21.13 14.67 1.12
N VAL A 187 -21.59 15.81 0.59
CA VAL A 187 -22.71 15.88 -0.36
C VAL A 187 -22.25 16.60 -1.63
N GLY A 188 -22.67 16.11 -2.79
CA GLY A 188 -22.39 16.78 -4.07
C GLY A 188 -20.95 16.68 -4.56
N LEU A 189 -20.16 15.73 -4.03
CA LEU A 189 -18.81 15.46 -4.53
C LEU A 189 -18.88 14.89 -5.95
N ASP A 190 -18.21 15.55 -6.90
CA ASP A 190 -17.90 15.00 -8.21
C ASP A 190 -16.41 14.64 -8.25
N LEU A 191 -16.13 13.35 -8.12
CA LEU A 191 -14.77 12.83 -8.08
C LEU A 191 -14.37 12.14 -9.38
N TYR A 192 -15.27 12.01 -10.36
CA TYR A 192 -15.02 11.22 -11.56
C TYR A 192 -13.79 11.72 -12.34
N GLY A 193 -12.91 10.79 -12.70
CA GLY A 193 -11.67 11.08 -13.41
C GLY A 193 -10.56 11.68 -12.54
N LEU A 194 -10.83 11.97 -11.26
CA LEU A 194 -9.79 12.41 -10.34
C LEU A 194 -8.96 11.23 -9.84
N HIS A 195 -7.67 11.49 -9.67
CA HIS A 195 -6.79 10.62 -8.91
C HIS A 195 -7.10 10.78 -7.42
N VAL A 196 -7.30 9.66 -6.73
CA VAL A 196 -7.64 9.61 -5.30
C VAL A 196 -6.77 8.58 -4.60
N ALA A 197 -6.67 8.70 -3.28
CA ALA A 197 -6.10 7.67 -2.42
C ALA A 197 -7.09 7.25 -1.35
N VAL A 198 -7.03 5.99 -0.93
CA VAL A 198 -7.88 5.41 0.11
C VAL A 198 -6.98 4.78 1.16
N ASP A 199 -7.06 5.29 2.39
CA ASP A 199 -6.35 4.77 3.55
C ASP A 199 -7.26 3.86 4.36
N PHE A 200 -6.78 2.65 4.66
CA PHE A 200 -7.50 1.65 5.45
C PHE A 200 -7.06 1.72 6.91
N LEU A 201 -7.96 2.17 7.79
CA LEU A 201 -7.69 2.38 9.23
C LEU A 201 -8.04 1.17 10.09
N ALA A 202 -9.25 0.63 9.92
CA ALA A 202 -9.71 -0.51 10.70
C ALA A 202 -10.66 -1.42 9.91
N PHE A 203 -10.64 -2.72 10.19
CA PHE A 203 -11.66 -3.64 9.68
C PHE A 203 -12.98 -3.49 10.45
N VAL A 204 -14.10 -3.42 9.72
CA VAL A 204 -15.44 -3.27 10.33
C VAL A 204 -16.20 -4.58 10.29
N ARG A 205 -16.32 -5.19 9.11
CA ARG A 205 -17.00 -6.49 8.94
C ARG A 205 -16.68 -7.13 7.59
N GLY A 206 -16.97 -8.42 7.45
CA GLY A 206 -16.93 -9.12 6.17
C GLY A 206 -18.07 -8.72 5.23
N GLN A 207 -17.98 -9.13 3.96
CA GLN A 207 -19.07 -8.97 3.00
C GLN A 207 -20.28 -9.84 3.37
N ALA A 208 -21.48 -9.33 3.10
CA ALA A 208 -22.75 -10.00 3.38
C ALA A 208 -23.74 -9.78 2.22
N ARG A 209 -24.62 -10.75 2.00
CA ARG A 209 -25.76 -10.61 1.09
C ARG A 209 -26.99 -10.23 1.91
N PHE A 210 -27.85 -9.39 1.34
CA PHE A 210 -29.08 -8.94 1.97
C PHE A 210 -30.27 -9.35 1.12
N ASP A 211 -31.29 -9.90 1.77
CA ASP A 211 -32.51 -10.39 1.10
C ASP A 211 -33.48 -9.25 0.77
N THR A 212 -33.35 -8.09 1.44
CA THR A 212 -34.19 -6.92 1.22
C THR A 212 -33.38 -5.63 1.16
N LEU A 213 -33.94 -4.62 0.51
CA LEU A 213 -33.34 -3.28 0.43
C LEU A 213 -33.24 -2.62 1.82
N ASP A 214 -34.28 -2.77 2.64
CA ASP A 214 -34.31 -2.20 3.98
C ASP A 214 -33.20 -2.78 4.87
N ALA A 215 -32.97 -4.10 4.79
CA ALA A 215 -31.89 -4.74 5.55
C ALA A 215 -30.50 -4.24 5.12
N LEU A 216 -30.30 -4.02 3.82
CA LEU A 216 -29.07 -3.42 3.29
C LEU A 216 -28.89 -1.99 3.84
N LEU A 217 -29.93 -1.15 3.78
CA LEU A 217 -29.86 0.25 4.24
C LEU A 217 -29.55 0.35 5.74
N VAL A 218 -30.16 -0.50 6.56
CA VAL A 218 -29.89 -0.56 8.00
C VAL A 218 -28.42 -0.91 8.25
N GLN A 219 -27.90 -1.96 7.60
CA GLN A 219 -26.50 -2.34 7.77
C GLN A 219 -25.54 -1.23 7.29
N MET A 220 -25.84 -0.59 6.16
CA MET A 220 -25.02 0.51 5.65
C MET A 220 -24.97 1.71 6.62
N ALA A 221 -26.09 2.04 7.26
CA ALA A 221 -26.14 3.09 8.27
C ALA A 221 -25.29 2.73 9.50
N ASP A 222 -25.38 1.49 9.97
CA ASP A 222 -24.57 0.98 11.10
C ASP A 222 -23.07 0.97 10.76
N ASP A 223 -22.71 0.55 9.54
CA ASP A 223 -21.33 0.55 9.06
C ASP A 223 -20.76 1.97 9.01
N VAL A 224 -21.52 2.93 8.48
CA VAL A 224 -21.11 4.34 8.41
C VAL A 224 -20.93 4.93 9.81
N GLN A 225 -21.85 4.64 10.73
CA GLN A 225 -21.73 5.10 12.11
C GLN A 225 -20.49 4.50 12.78
N ARG A 226 -20.22 3.21 12.57
CA ARG A 226 -19.02 2.56 13.11
C ARG A 226 -17.73 3.13 12.52
N CYS A 227 -17.70 3.38 11.21
CA CYS A 227 -16.57 4.01 10.54
C CYS A 227 -16.30 5.42 11.08
N ARG A 228 -17.37 6.20 11.29
CA ARG A 228 -17.29 7.54 11.86
C ARG A 228 -16.64 7.52 13.25
N GLU A 229 -17.05 6.58 14.11
CA GLU A 229 -16.48 6.42 15.46
C GLU A 229 -15.00 6.04 15.43
N LEU A 230 -14.63 5.08 14.58
CA LEU A 230 -13.25 4.61 14.43
C LEU A 230 -12.33 5.73 13.92
N VAL A 231 -12.76 6.47 12.90
CA VAL A 231 -11.99 7.58 12.33
C VAL A 231 -11.90 8.75 13.31
N ALA A 232 -12.96 9.04 14.08
CA ALA A 232 -12.94 10.12 15.07
C ALA A 232 -12.00 9.82 16.26
N ALA A 233 -11.76 8.56 16.58
CA ALA A 233 -10.84 8.14 17.63
C ALA A 233 -9.37 8.08 17.17
N ALA A 234 -9.11 8.15 15.86
CA ALA A 234 -7.77 8.09 15.30
C ALA A 234 -7.20 9.50 15.04
N GLU A 235 -5.88 9.63 15.10
CA GLU A 235 -5.21 10.81 14.58
C GLU A 235 -5.38 10.86 13.06
N LYS A 236 -5.59 12.07 12.50
CA LYS A 236 -5.67 12.22 11.05
C LYS A 236 -4.29 11.96 10.44
N PRO A 237 -4.21 11.16 9.35
CA PRO A 237 -2.98 10.97 8.60
C PRO A 237 -2.54 12.23 7.85
#